data_AF-A0AA86S227-F1
#
_entry.id   AF-A0AA86S227-F1
#
_cell.length_a   1.000
_cell.length_b   1.000
_cell.length_c   1.000
_cell.angle_alpha   90.00
_cell.angle_beta   90.00
_cell.angle_gamma   90.00
#
_symmetry.space_group_name_H-M   'P 1'
#
loop_
_entity.id
_entity.type
_entity.pdbx_description
1 polymer ?
#
loop_
_entity_poly.entity_id
_entity_poly.type
_entity_poly.pdbx_seq_one_letter_code
_entity_poly.pdbx_strand_id
1 'polypeptide(L)'
;MTKLKELVGIMKDKASQGKAAILSKRAALSLLRATSHDSFTPSTSKHLSTLLSAGEGSRATASAAVELLMDRLQSTQSSAVALKCLIAVHHVIKRGSFIMRDQLPYSGGGRNNLNLSKFRDRSSPVCWELSSWVRWYAKHVEQLLWASRIVGFFLGVEAEADSAKG
;
A
#
# COMPACT_ATOMS: atom_id res chain seq x y z
N MET A 1 38.59 1.15 -19.24
CA MET A 1 38.14 1.07 -17.82
C MET A 1 36.62 1.24 -17.62
N THR A 2 35.81 1.32 -18.67
CA THR A 2 34.34 1.50 -18.58
C THR A 2 33.56 0.20 -18.34
N LYS A 3 33.99 -0.92 -18.95
CA LYS A 3 33.33 -2.24 -18.83
C LYS A 3 33.23 -2.80 -17.40
N LEU A 4 34.23 -2.54 -16.55
CA LEU A 4 34.23 -2.97 -15.14
C LEU A 4 33.21 -2.19 -14.29
N LYS A 5 33.06 -0.89 -14.53
CA LYS A 5 32.05 -0.07 -13.85
C LYS A 5 30.64 -0.47 -14.25
N GLU A 6 30.44 -0.80 -15.51
CA GLU A 6 29.15 -1.27 -16.04
C GLU A 6 28.77 -2.64 -15.49
N LEU A 7 29.72 -3.57 -15.42
CA LEU A 7 29.51 -4.90 -14.83
C LEU A 7 29.17 -4.83 -13.33
N VAL A 8 29.86 -3.96 -12.58
CA VAL A 8 29.53 -3.67 -11.17
C VAL A 8 28.13 -3.07 -11.03
N GLY A 9 27.73 -2.19 -11.96
CA GLY A 9 26.36 -1.65 -12.04
C GLY A 9 25.32 -2.76 -12.21
N ILE A 10 25.52 -3.66 -13.19
CA ILE A 10 24.61 -4.79 -13.45
C ILE A 10 24.51 -5.73 -12.24
N MET A 11 25.63 -6.04 -11.58
CA MET A 11 25.64 -6.88 -10.38
C MET A 11 24.89 -6.23 -9.21
N LYS A 12 25.08 -4.92 -9.00
CA LYS A 12 24.38 -4.15 -7.98
C LYS A 12 22.88 -4.12 -8.26
N ASP A 13 22.48 -3.95 -9.52
CA ASP A 13 21.08 -3.97 -9.94
C ASP A 13 20.45 -5.35 -9.73
N LYS A 14 21.13 -6.44 -10.09
CA LYS A 14 20.64 -7.80 -9.82
C LYS A 14 20.49 -8.09 -8.33
N ALA A 15 21.44 -7.65 -7.50
CA ALA A 15 21.33 -7.75 -6.05
C ALA A 15 20.16 -6.91 -5.50
N SER A 16 19.91 -5.73 -6.06
CA SER A 16 18.77 -4.89 -5.70
C SER A 16 17.43 -5.51 -6.08
N GLN A 17 17.33 -6.14 -7.26
CA GLN A 17 16.15 -6.87 -7.73
C GLN A 17 15.85 -8.08 -6.83
N GLY A 18 16.88 -8.84 -6.44
CA GLY A 18 16.74 -9.96 -5.51
C GLY A 18 16.23 -9.52 -4.13
N LYS A 19 16.80 -8.44 -3.57
CA LYS A 19 16.31 -7.86 -2.31
C LYS A 19 14.87 -7.39 -2.42
N ALA A 20 14.51 -6.71 -3.52
CA ALA A 20 13.15 -6.24 -3.76
C ALA A 20 12.14 -7.39 -3.85
N ALA A 21 12.50 -8.51 -4.50
CA ALA A 21 11.63 -9.68 -4.58
C ALA A 21 11.37 -10.34 -3.20
N ILE A 22 12.40 -10.41 -2.34
CA ILE A 22 12.25 -10.98 -0.99
C ILE A 22 11.39 -10.07 -0.10
N LEU A 23 11.63 -8.75 -0.15
CA LEU A 23 10.84 -7.77 0.59
C LEU A 23 9.39 -7.74 0.09
N SER A 24 9.18 -7.82 -1.22
CA SER A 24 7.85 -7.96 -1.83
C SER A 24 7.15 -9.23 -1.34
N LYS A 25 7.82 -10.39 -1.28
CA LYS A 25 7.24 -11.62 -0.70
C LYS A 25 6.85 -11.45 0.77
N ARG A 26 7.68 -10.78 1.58
CA ARG A 26 7.37 -10.50 2.99
C ARG A 26 6.21 -9.51 3.15
N ALA A 27 6.16 -8.48 2.31
CA ALA A 27 5.03 -7.54 2.21
C ALA A 27 3.76 -8.28 1.79
N ALA A 28 3.84 -9.18 0.81
CA ALA A 28 2.75 -10.02 0.33
C ALA A 28 2.14 -10.84 1.47
N LEU A 29 2.98 -11.57 2.21
CA LEU A 29 2.52 -12.39 3.32
C LEU A 29 1.94 -11.54 4.46
N SER A 30 2.55 -10.39 4.74
CA SER A 30 2.06 -9.46 5.76
C SER A 30 0.73 -8.84 5.36
N LEU A 31 0.57 -8.48 4.09
CA LEU A 31 -0.68 -7.97 3.53
C LEU A 31 -1.75 -9.05 3.53
N LEU A 32 -1.46 -10.28 3.09
CA LEU A 32 -2.41 -11.39 3.12
C LEU A 32 -2.88 -11.67 4.54
N ARG A 33 -1.98 -11.63 5.52
CA ARG A 33 -2.34 -11.73 6.95
C ARG A 33 -3.17 -10.54 7.43
N ALA A 34 -2.78 -9.31 7.06
CA ALA A 34 -3.52 -8.09 7.38
C ALA A 34 -4.91 -8.04 6.74
N THR A 35 -5.09 -8.76 5.62
CA THR A 35 -6.29 -8.76 4.77
C THR A 35 -6.92 -10.16 4.71
N SER A 36 -6.84 -10.90 5.82
CA SER A 36 -7.55 -12.16 5.99
C SER A 36 -9.07 -11.94 5.89
N HIS A 37 -9.78 -12.96 5.35
CA HIS A 37 -11.24 -12.99 5.20
C HIS A 37 -11.99 -13.00 6.52
N ASP A 38 -11.31 -13.18 7.65
CA ASP A 38 -11.93 -13.03 8.96
C ASP A 38 -12.35 -11.58 9.19
N SER A 39 -13.65 -11.32 9.08
CA SER A 39 -14.26 -9.99 9.22
C SER A 39 -14.02 -9.37 10.60
N PHE A 40 -13.74 -10.17 11.62
CA PHE A 40 -13.69 -9.70 13.01
C PHE A 40 -12.28 -9.42 13.54
N THR A 41 -11.23 -9.85 12.84
CA THR A 41 -9.86 -9.49 13.21
C THR A 41 -9.46 -8.15 12.60
N PRO A 42 -9.19 -7.11 13.43
CA PRO A 42 -8.62 -5.87 12.93
C PRO A 42 -7.29 -6.15 12.23
N SER A 43 -6.93 -5.35 11.23
CA SER A 43 -5.57 -5.38 10.68
C SER A 43 -4.60 -5.05 11.81
N THR A 44 -3.88 -6.04 12.33
CA THR A 44 -2.93 -5.85 13.43
C THR A 44 -1.92 -4.77 13.04
N SER A 45 -1.74 -3.75 13.87
CA SER A 45 -0.77 -2.65 13.66
C SER A 45 0.61 -3.15 13.24
N LYS A 46 1.01 -4.33 13.75
CA LYS A 46 2.25 -5.05 13.38
C LYS A 46 2.35 -5.42 11.89
N HIS A 47 1.25 -5.79 11.24
CA HIS A 47 1.27 -6.13 9.81
C HIS A 47 1.37 -4.89 8.93
N LEU A 48 0.70 -3.80 9.34
CA LEU A 48 0.82 -2.50 8.66
C LEU A 48 2.23 -1.93 8.81
N SER A 49 2.82 -1.98 10.01
CA SER A 49 4.22 -1.55 10.20
C SER A 49 5.19 -2.40 9.38
N THR A 50 4.95 -3.72 9.29
CA THR A 50 5.77 -4.59 8.43
C THR A 50 5.65 -4.21 6.95
N LEU A 51 4.44 -3.86 6.49
CA LEU A 51 4.22 -3.37 5.12
C LEU A 51 4.98 -2.07 4.86
N LEU A 52 4.95 -1.12 5.81
CA LEU A 52 5.71 0.13 5.70
C LEU A 52 7.22 -0.14 5.64
N SER A 53 7.75 -0.95 6.56
CA SER A 53 9.17 -1.31 6.60
C SER A 53 9.65 -1.99 5.31
N ALA A 54 8.78 -2.76 4.64
CA ALA A 54 9.12 -3.40 3.37
C ALA A 54 9.26 -2.38 2.22
N GLY A 55 8.60 -1.23 2.32
CA GLY A 55 8.66 -0.14 1.33
C GLY A 55 9.70 0.94 1.62
N GLU A 56 10.37 0.94 2.78
CA GLU A 56 11.33 1.99 3.20
C GLU A 56 12.69 1.94 2.47
N GLY A 57 13.04 0.84 1.79
CA GLY A 57 14.38 0.66 1.22
C GLY A 57 14.71 1.51 -0.01
N SER A 58 13.98 1.32 -1.12
CA SER A 58 14.22 1.98 -2.41
C SER A 58 12.91 2.26 -3.14
N ARG A 59 12.98 3.05 -4.23
CA ARG A 59 11.81 3.27 -5.10
C ARG A 59 11.24 1.96 -5.64
N ALA A 60 12.09 0.98 -5.96
CA ALA A 60 11.64 -0.32 -6.44
C ALA A 60 10.89 -1.12 -5.37
N THR A 61 11.37 -1.12 -4.12
CA THR A 61 10.68 -1.82 -3.03
C THR A 61 9.37 -1.13 -2.66
N ALA A 62 9.36 0.20 -2.66
CA ALA A 62 8.17 1.00 -2.43
C ALA A 62 7.10 0.76 -3.51
N SER A 63 7.49 0.78 -4.80
CA SER A 63 6.57 0.50 -5.91
C SER A 63 5.98 -0.89 -5.80
N ALA A 64 6.83 -1.91 -5.58
CA ALA A 64 6.39 -3.29 -5.46
C ALA A 64 5.42 -3.50 -4.27
N ALA A 65 5.66 -2.85 -3.13
CA ALA A 65 4.77 -2.94 -1.97
C ALA A 65 3.42 -2.27 -2.23
N VAL A 66 3.42 -1.11 -2.89
CA VAL A 66 2.21 -0.36 -3.24
C VAL A 66 1.40 -1.08 -4.32
N GLU A 67 2.05 -1.57 -5.39
CA GLU A 67 1.42 -2.38 -6.44
C GLU A 67 0.73 -3.61 -5.84
N LEU A 68 1.44 -4.34 -4.98
CA LEU A 68 0.88 -5.52 -4.34
C LEU A 68 -0.36 -5.20 -3.48
N LEU A 69 -0.35 -4.05 -2.79
CA LEU A 69 -1.50 -3.57 -2.04
C LEU A 69 -2.69 -3.24 -2.94
N MET A 70 -2.44 -2.53 -4.04
CA MET A 70 -3.50 -2.14 -4.97
C MET A 70 -4.04 -3.35 -5.76
N ASP A 71 -3.19 -4.29 -6.14
CA ASP A 71 -3.60 -5.54 -6.80
C ASP A 71 -4.50 -6.38 -5.89
N ARG A 72 -4.18 -6.46 -4.59
CA ARG A 72 -5.03 -7.14 -3.60
C ARG A 72 -6.39 -6.45 -3.46
N LEU A 73 -6.42 -5.11 -3.48
CA LEU A 73 -7.64 -4.33 -3.43
C LEU A 73 -8.53 -4.55 -4.66
N GLN A 74 -7.93 -4.62 -5.85
CA GLN A 74 -8.64 -4.78 -7.12
C GLN A 74 -9.11 -6.23 -7.37
N SER A 75 -8.38 -7.23 -6.87
CA SER A 75 -8.70 -8.64 -7.07
C SER A 75 -9.71 -9.21 -6.08
N THR A 76 -9.88 -8.59 -4.91
CA THR A 76 -10.78 -9.12 -3.88
C THR A 76 -12.26 -8.85 -4.19
N GLN A 77 -13.10 -9.83 -3.89
CA GLN A 77 -14.57 -9.68 -3.87
C GLN A 77 -15.11 -9.55 -2.44
N SER A 78 -14.26 -9.70 -1.43
CA SER A 78 -14.67 -9.58 -0.03
C SER A 78 -14.57 -8.14 0.46
N SER A 79 -15.69 -7.65 0.98
CA SER A 79 -15.84 -6.33 1.58
C SER A 79 -14.89 -6.11 2.76
N ALA A 80 -14.71 -7.12 3.62
CA ALA A 80 -13.77 -7.06 4.75
C ALA A 80 -12.32 -6.91 4.28
N VAL A 81 -11.90 -7.69 3.28
CA VAL A 81 -10.56 -7.63 2.70
C VAL A 81 -10.33 -6.28 2.03
N ALA A 82 -11.30 -5.80 1.24
CA ALA A 82 -11.22 -4.50 0.56
C ALA A 82 -11.08 -3.35 1.57
N LEU A 83 -11.86 -3.38 2.66
CA LEU A 83 -11.78 -2.37 3.70
C LEU A 83 -10.41 -2.38 4.39
N LYS A 84 -9.87 -3.56 4.73
CA LYS A 84 -8.52 -3.71 5.30
C LYS A 84 -7.43 -3.19 4.36
N CYS A 85 -7.56 -3.43 3.04
CA CYS A 85 -6.66 -2.84 2.05
C CYS A 85 -6.76 -1.31 2.03
N LEU A 86 -7.96 -0.74 2.04
CA LEU A 86 -8.14 0.73 2.07
C LEU A 86 -7.56 1.35 3.35
N ILE A 87 -7.70 0.69 4.50
CA ILE A 87 -7.05 1.09 5.75
C ILE A 87 -5.53 1.09 5.58
N ALA A 88 -4.97 0.04 4.97
CA ALA A 88 -3.54 -0.02 4.70
C ALA A 88 -3.07 1.10 3.76
N VAL A 89 -3.83 1.41 2.70
CA VAL A 89 -3.54 2.53 1.79
C VAL A 89 -3.53 3.85 2.55
N HIS A 90 -4.57 4.10 3.36
CA HIS A 90 -4.65 5.30 4.18
C HIS A 90 -3.48 5.38 5.17
N HIS A 91 -3.08 4.25 5.76
CA HIS A 91 -1.92 4.19 6.64
C HIS A 91 -0.61 4.54 5.91
N VAL A 92 -0.43 4.10 4.65
CA VAL A 92 0.70 4.53 3.81
C VAL A 92 0.66 6.04 3.57
N ILE A 93 -0.50 6.62 3.27
CA ILE A 93 -0.64 8.08 3.09
C ILE A 93 -0.23 8.83 4.37
N LYS A 94 -0.63 8.34 5.54
CA LYS A 94 -0.36 8.99 6.83
C LYS A 94 1.08 8.80 7.28
N ARG A 95 1.60 7.57 7.26
CA ARG A 95 2.84 7.18 7.94
C ARG A 95 3.93 6.59 7.04
N GLY A 96 3.66 6.32 5.76
CA GLY A 96 4.65 5.73 4.86
C GLY A 96 5.88 6.62 4.63
N SER A 97 6.90 6.13 3.93
CA SER A 97 7.98 7.01 3.48
C SER A 97 7.49 7.95 2.36
N PHE A 98 8.18 9.08 2.12
CA PHE A 98 7.87 9.94 0.98
C PHE A 98 7.84 9.16 -0.34
N ILE A 99 8.79 8.24 -0.51
CA ILE A 99 8.90 7.38 -1.70
C ILE A 99 7.66 6.50 -1.86
N MET A 100 7.19 5.85 -0.79
CA MET A 100 5.96 5.03 -0.85
C MET A 100 4.74 5.86 -1.22
N ARG A 101 4.57 7.02 -0.58
CA ARG A 101 3.41 7.88 -0.84
C ARG A 101 3.41 8.40 -2.28
N ASP A 102 4.59 8.72 -2.82
CA ASP A 102 4.78 9.11 -4.22
C ASP A 102 4.39 7.99 -5.21
N GLN A 103 4.49 6.71 -4.83
CA GLN A 103 4.08 5.61 -5.72
C GLN A 103 2.55 5.38 -5.77
N LEU A 104 1.78 5.85 -4.78
CA LEU A 104 0.32 5.60 -4.71
C LEU A 104 -0.46 6.06 -5.95
N PRO A 105 -0.23 7.26 -6.51
CA PRO A 105 -0.97 7.73 -7.68
C PRO A 105 -0.60 7.01 -8.98
N TYR A 106 0.58 6.40 -9.06
CA TYR A 106 1.09 5.74 -10.27
C TYR A 106 0.88 4.23 -10.27
N SER A 107 0.51 3.66 -9.12
CA SER A 107 0.14 2.26 -9.00
C SER A 107 -1.00 1.94 -9.96
N GLY A 108 -0.88 0.86 -10.74
CA GLY A 108 -1.92 0.40 -11.67
C GLY A 108 -1.78 0.84 -13.13
N GLY A 109 -0.61 1.36 -13.53
CA GLY A 109 -0.32 1.61 -14.95
C GLY A 109 -1.23 2.65 -15.61
N GLY A 110 -1.60 3.70 -14.86
CA GLY A 110 -2.47 4.77 -15.36
C GLY A 110 -3.98 4.54 -15.13
N ARG A 111 -4.36 3.45 -14.46
CA ARG A 111 -5.73 3.22 -14.00
C ARG A 111 -5.94 3.81 -12.61
N ASN A 112 -7.12 4.34 -12.36
CA ASN A 112 -7.52 4.73 -11.01
C ASN A 112 -7.82 3.49 -10.16
N ASN A 113 -6.80 2.96 -9.49
CA ASN A 113 -6.89 1.79 -8.60
C ASN A 113 -7.78 1.99 -7.36
N LEU A 114 -8.28 3.22 -7.11
CA LEU A 114 -9.24 3.50 -6.05
C LEU A 114 -10.68 3.62 -6.58
N ASN A 115 -10.91 3.47 -7.88
CA ASN A 115 -12.25 3.44 -8.44
C ASN A 115 -12.97 2.12 -8.08
N LEU A 116 -13.57 2.09 -6.90
CA LEU A 116 -14.37 0.97 -6.42
C LEU A 116 -15.87 1.23 -6.58
N SER A 117 -16.30 2.17 -7.42
CA SER A 117 -17.72 2.56 -7.59
C SER A 117 -18.67 1.38 -7.85
N LYS A 118 -18.19 0.32 -8.50
CA LYS A 118 -18.94 -0.91 -8.82
C LYS A 118 -18.75 -2.04 -7.80
N PHE A 119 -17.91 -1.86 -6.78
CA PHE A 119 -17.61 -2.88 -5.77
C PHE A 119 -18.87 -3.29 -5.01
N ARG A 120 -19.11 -4.61 -4.93
CA ARG A 120 -20.28 -5.17 -4.27
C ARG A 120 -20.04 -6.63 -3.86
N ASP A 121 -19.97 -6.84 -2.55
CA ASP A 121 -19.94 -8.15 -1.91
C ASP A 121 -21.37 -8.56 -1.54
N ARG A 122 -21.84 -9.69 -2.09
CA ARG A 122 -23.19 -10.21 -1.86
C ARG A 122 -23.22 -11.46 -0.96
N SER A 123 -22.11 -11.77 -0.29
CA SER A 123 -21.99 -12.98 0.53
C SER A 123 -22.88 -12.98 1.77
N SER A 124 -23.17 -11.81 2.34
CA SER A 124 -24.10 -11.64 3.47
C SER A 124 -24.71 -10.24 3.48
N PRO A 125 -25.83 -10.00 4.19
CA PRO A 125 -26.39 -8.65 4.37
C PRO A 125 -25.37 -7.68 4.98
N VAL A 126 -24.57 -8.12 5.94
CA VAL A 126 -23.50 -7.30 6.55
C VAL A 126 -22.44 -6.92 5.51
N CYS A 127 -22.00 -7.87 4.69
CA CYS A 127 -21.03 -7.63 3.63
C CYS A 127 -21.56 -6.68 2.53
N TRP A 128 -22.87 -6.73 2.28
CA TRP A 128 -23.52 -5.78 1.40
C TRP A 128 -23.46 -4.35 1.93
N GLU A 129 -23.78 -4.17 3.22
CA GLU A 129 -23.64 -2.87 3.89
C GLU A 129 -22.19 -2.41 3.89
N LEU A 130 -21.23 -3.28 4.21
CA LEU A 130 -19.80 -2.98 4.16
C LEU A 130 -19.35 -2.57 2.74
N SER A 131 -19.99 -3.06 1.68
CA SER A 131 -19.68 -2.63 0.32
C SER A 131 -19.95 -1.13 0.10
N SER A 132 -20.97 -0.56 0.77
CA SER A 132 -21.21 0.88 0.73
C SER A 132 -20.07 1.66 1.38
N TRP A 133 -19.57 1.18 2.52
CA TRP A 133 -18.42 1.74 3.22
C TRP A 133 -17.14 1.64 2.38
N VAL A 134 -16.90 0.51 1.71
CA VAL A 134 -15.76 0.35 0.80
C VAL A 134 -15.80 1.41 -0.31
N ARG A 135 -16.96 1.60 -0.95
CA ARG A 135 -17.12 2.63 -2.00
C ARG A 135 -16.86 4.04 -1.49
N TRP A 136 -17.45 4.38 -0.35
CA TRP A 136 -17.29 5.69 0.26
C TRP A 136 -15.82 5.94 0.67
N TYR A 137 -15.20 4.96 1.32
CA TYR A 137 -13.85 5.12 1.84
C TYR A 137 -12.79 5.15 0.74
N ALA A 138 -12.97 4.38 -0.34
CA ALA A 138 -12.11 4.47 -1.52
C ALA A 138 -12.15 5.87 -2.15
N LYS A 139 -13.34 6.46 -2.27
CA LYS A 139 -13.51 7.85 -2.74
C LYS A 139 -12.85 8.85 -1.79
N HIS A 140 -12.98 8.65 -0.48
CA HIS A 140 -12.33 9.51 0.51
C HIS A 140 -10.80 9.47 0.40
N VAL A 141 -10.22 8.27 0.29
CA VAL A 141 -8.77 8.07 0.12
C VAL A 141 -8.28 8.67 -1.21
N GLU A 142 -9.06 8.52 -2.28
CA GLU A 142 -8.77 9.14 -3.58
C GLU A 142 -8.75 10.66 -3.49
N GLN A 143 -9.75 11.27 -2.84
CA GLN A 143 -9.81 12.72 -2.61
C GLN A 143 -8.61 13.20 -1.77
N LEU A 144 -8.20 12.42 -0.76
CA LEU A 144 -7.04 12.74 0.07
C LEU A 144 -5.75 12.77 -0.76
N LEU A 145 -5.56 11.80 -1.67
CA LEU A 145 -4.42 11.77 -2.60
C LEU A 145 -4.46 12.94 -3.58
N TRP A 146 -5.62 13.22 -4.16
CA TRP A 146 -5.80 14.32 -5.11
C TRP A 146 -5.52 15.68 -4.46
N ALA A 147 -6.07 15.93 -3.27
CA ALA A 147 -5.81 17.14 -2.50
C ALA A 147 -4.32 17.25 -2.12
N SER A 148 -3.70 16.16 -1.67
CA SER A 148 -2.26 16.14 -1.36
C SER A 148 -1.39 16.51 -2.56
N ARG A 149 -1.77 16.07 -3.77
CA ARG A 149 -1.08 16.43 -5.01
C ARG A 149 -1.23 17.90 -5.37
N ILE A 150 -2.42 18.48 -5.16
CA ILE A 150 -2.67 19.91 -5.45
C ILE A 150 -1.87 20.80 -4.53
N VAL A 151 -1.87 20.49 -3.24
CA VAL A 151 -1.20 21.33 -2.24
C VAL A 151 0.32 21.08 -2.22
N GLY A 152 0.78 19.97 -2.81
CA GLY A 152 2.20 19.64 -2.92
C GLY A 152 2.80 18.97 -1.67
N PHE A 153 1.96 18.59 -0.69
CA PHE A 153 2.36 17.79 0.47
C PHE A 153 1.23 16.85 0.92
N PHE A 154 1.56 15.78 1.64
CA PHE A 154 0.58 14.79 2.08
C PHE A 154 -0.25 15.30 3.28
N LEU A 155 -1.58 15.29 3.12
CA LEU A 155 -2.48 15.83 4.14
C LEU A 155 -2.64 14.92 5.35
N GLY A 156 -2.46 15.53 6.52
CA GLY A 156 -2.58 14.90 7.84
C GLY A 156 -1.57 13.79 8.07
N VAL A 157 -0.37 13.92 7.54
CA VAL A 157 0.80 13.16 8.02
C VAL A 157 0.87 13.31 9.53
N GLU A 158 0.90 12.19 10.24
CA GLU A 158 1.20 12.23 11.67
C GLU A 158 2.70 12.47 11.81
N ALA A 159 3.07 13.49 12.59
CA ALA A 159 4.45 13.66 12.99
C ALA A 159 4.90 12.39 13.72
N GLU A 160 6.06 11.84 13.35
CA GLU A 160 6.80 10.98 14.26
C GLU A 160 6.97 11.78 15.54
N ALA A 161 6.27 11.39 16.60
CA ALA A 161 6.62 11.85 17.92
C ALA A 161 8.04 11.34 18.14
N ASP A 162 9.02 12.24 18.07
CA ASP A 162 10.40 12.00 18.46
C ASP A 162 10.36 11.29 19.80
N SER A 163 10.56 9.98 19.78
CA SER A 163 10.92 9.22 20.96
C SER A 163 12.38 9.56 21.27
N ALA A 164 12.61 10.83 21.62
CA ALA A 164 13.70 11.24 22.46
C ALA A 164 13.52 10.53 23.82
N LYS A 165 14.08 9.34 23.93
CA LYS A 165 14.49 8.78 25.22
C LYS A 165 16.01 8.77 25.22
N GLY A 166 16.55 9.76 25.94
CA GLY A 166 17.87 9.64 26.57
C GLY A 166 17.85 8.64 27.70
#